data_AF-A0A0L6U7J4-F1
#
_entry.id   AF-A0A0L6U7J4-F1
#
_cell.length_a   1.000
_cell.length_b   1.000
_cell.length_c   1.000
_cell.angle_alpha   90.00
_cell.angle_beta   90.00
_cell.angle_gamma   90.00
#
_symmetry.space_group_name_H-M   'P 1'
#
loop_
_entity.id
_entity.type
_entity.pdbx_description
1 polymer ?
#
loop_
_entity_poly.entity_id
_entity_poly.type
_entity_poly.pdbx_seq_one_letter_code
_entity_poly.pdbx_strand_id
1 'polypeptide(L)'
;MQKKLDEQTSEFQALNLPPGYATGDAQAITSVVKVICSQLKADKTYFAKLLLIRSEPGSNTPPVTPVPSLYTLVANVHRYMDPKYAKQDNQELHQNLGGTTVAARIAFLRIHLHHQFRQGAHEANWEKIDTHLESLRSKSQNYRDALASLLIELDQRLWNGKTTADKTAHLNYGFPTKAVISARAASFSATPQEAEDHDQPNNTGR
;
A
#
# COMPACT_ATOMS: atom_id res chain seq x y z
N MET A 1 -11.59 15.70 8.47
CA MET A 1 -12.94 15.08 8.48
C MET A 1 -13.95 15.97 9.16
N GLN A 2 -13.69 16.48 10.37
CA GLN A 2 -14.57 17.45 11.05
C GLN A 2 -14.97 18.63 10.17
N LYS A 3 -14.00 19.31 9.55
CA LYS A 3 -14.25 20.38 8.56
C LYS A 3 -15.27 19.99 7.48
N LYS A 4 -15.25 18.74 6.97
CA LYS A 4 -16.22 18.27 5.97
C LYS A 4 -17.62 18.09 6.54
N LEU A 5 -17.75 17.76 7.82
CA LEU A 5 -19.03 17.68 8.54
C LEU A 5 -19.57 19.08 8.83
N ASP A 6 -18.68 20.01 9.20
CA ASP A 6 -19.03 21.41 9.47
C ASP A 6 -19.52 22.13 8.20
N GLU A 7 -18.98 21.75 7.04
CA GLU A 7 -19.38 22.23 5.71
C GLU A 7 -20.67 21.58 5.17
N GLN A 8 -21.23 20.56 5.84
CA GLN A 8 -22.51 19.96 5.41
C GLN A 8 -23.70 20.90 5.66
N THR A 9 -24.81 20.63 4.97
CA THR A 9 -26.04 21.39 5.14
C THR A 9 -26.57 21.29 6.58
N SER A 10 -27.22 22.35 7.06
CA SER A 10 -27.82 22.36 8.41
C SER A 10 -28.85 21.23 8.59
N GLU A 11 -29.57 20.86 7.52
CA GLU A 11 -30.46 19.69 7.50
C GLU A 11 -29.70 18.38 7.73
N PHE A 12 -28.58 18.17 7.03
CA PHE A 12 -27.73 17.00 7.25
C PHE A 12 -27.22 16.94 8.69
N GLN A 13 -26.74 18.07 9.22
CA GLN A 13 -26.22 18.15 10.58
C GLN A 13 -27.31 17.83 11.61
N ALA A 14 -28.52 18.38 11.44
CA ALA A 14 -29.64 18.11 12.33
C ALA A 14 -30.10 16.64 12.32
N LEU A 15 -30.02 15.98 11.16
CA LEU A 15 -30.47 14.60 11.01
C LEU A 15 -29.42 13.55 11.42
N ASN A 16 -28.13 13.84 11.21
CA ASN A 16 -27.07 12.83 11.30
C ASN A 16 -26.05 13.08 12.42
N LEU A 17 -26.03 14.26 13.02
CA LEU A 17 -25.11 14.62 14.09
C LEU A 17 -25.84 14.76 15.43
N PRO A 18 -25.16 14.57 16.57
CA PRO A 18 -25.78 14.68 17.87
C PRO A 18 -26.35 16.10 18.10
N PRO A 19 -27.45 16.22 18.86
CA PRO A 19 -27.97 17.51 19.30
C PRO A 19 -26.87 18.39 19.91
N GLY A 20 -26.84 19.66 19.56
CA GLY A 20 -25.83 20.61 20.03
C GLY A 20 -24.57 20.71 19.15
N TYR A 21 -24.36 19.78 18.20
CA TYR A 21 -23.20 19.86 17.30
C TYR A 21 -23.19 21.16 16.48
N ALA A 22 -24.32 21.48 15.84
CA ALA A 22 -24.45 22.68 14.99
C ALA A 22 -24.35 23.99 15.78
N THR A 23 -24.59 23.97 17.09
CA THR A 23 -24.47 25.13 17.98
C THR A 23 -23.10 25.24 18.63
N GLY A 24 -22.15 24.37 18.27
CA GLY A 24 -20.79 24.39 18.82
C GLY A 24 -20.67 23.79 20.22
N ASP A 25 -21.61 22.95 20.65
CA ASP A 25 -21.52 22.30 21.96
C ASP A 25 -20.29 21.37 22.03
N ALA A 26 -19.46 21.61 23.04
CA ALA A 26 -18.18 20.94 23.17
C ALA A 26 -18.34 19.43 23.40
N GLN A 27 -19.39 18.98 24.11
CA GLN A 27 -19.63 17.56 24.35
C GLN A 27 -20.10 16.86 23.09
N ALA A 28 -21.02 17.47 22.34
CA ALA A 28 -21.49 16.98 21.06
C ALA A 28 -20.33 16.84 20.06
N ILE A 29 -19.49 17.87 19.91
CA ILE A 29 -18.31 17.82 19.03
C ILE A 29 -17.35 16.71 19.48
N THR A 30 -17.04 16.63 20.78
CA THR A 30 -16.13 15.60 21.32
C THR A 30 -16.66 14.20 21.06
N SER A 31 -17.98 13.99 21.16
CA SER A 31 -18.60 12.68 20.91
C SER A 31 -18.43 12.24 19.44
N VAL A 32 -18.61 13.16 18.48
CA VAL A 32 -18.39 12.90 17.05
C VAL A 32 -16.93 12.58 16.77
N VAL A 33 -16.00 13.39 17.30
CA VAL A 33 -14.56 13.15 17.15
C VAL A 33 -14.18 11.78 17.71
N LYS A 34 -14.73 11.40 18.87
CA LYS A 34 -14.50 10.08 19.48
C LYS A 34 -14.94 8.94 18.56
N VAL A 35 -16.15 9.02 18.00
CA VAL A 35 -16.67 8.00 17.06
C VAL A 35 -15.78 7.89 15.83
N ILE A 36 -15.38 9.02 15.22
CA ILE A 36 -14.49 9.05 14.07
C ILE A 36 -13.14 8.39 14.41
N CYS A 37 -12.53 8.75 15.53
CA CYS A 37 -11.26 8.16 15.97
C CYS A 37 -11.37 6.66 16.22
N SER A 38 -12.48 6.21 16.83
CA SER A 38 -12.76 4.79 17.05
C SER A 38 -12.89 4.03 15.72
N GLN A 39 -13.62 4.57 14.76
CA GLN A 39 -13.77 3.96 13.43
C GLN A 39 -12.43 3.91 12.69
N LEU A 40 -11.67 5.01 12.67
CA LEU A 40 -10.35 5.05 12.05
C LEU A 40 -9.39 4.02 12.66
N LYS A 41 -9.44 3.83 13.98
CA LYS A 41 -8.65 2.80 14.66
C LYS A 41 -9.06 1.40 14.18
N ALA A 42 -10.36 1.13 14.12
CA ALA A 42 -10.89 -0.15 13.63
C ALA A 42 -10.48 -0.41 12.17
N ASP A 43 -10.62 0.58 11.30
CA ASP A 43 -10.26 0.49 9.88
C ASP A 43 -8.76 0.26 9.69
N LYS A 44 -7.90 0.95 10.45
CA LYS A 44 -6.45 0.71 10.43
C LYS A 44 -6.11 -0.71 10.86
N THR A 45 -6.70 -1.19 11.96
CA THR A 45 -6.48 -2.56 12.44
C THR A 45 -6.95 -3.58 11.39
N TYR A 46 -8.11 -3.36 10.77
CA TYR A 46 -8.64 -4.23 9.72
C TYR A 46 -7.74 -4.22 8.47
N PHE A 47 -7.27 -3.03 8.06
CA PHE A 47 -6.38 -2.89 6.93
C PHE A 47 -5.05 -3.62 7.12
N ALA A 48 -4.43 -3.53 8.31
CA ALA A 48 -3.23 -4.32 8.62
C ALA A 48 -3.48 -5.83 8.52
N LYS A 49 -4.63 -6.31 9.01
CA LYS A 49 -5.00 -7.73 8.88
C LYS A 49 -5.17 -8.15 7.41
N LEU A 50 -5.81 -7.30 6.59
CA LEU A 50 -5.95 -7.57 5.16
C LEU A 50 -4.60 -7.64 4.46
N LEU A 51 -3.66 -6.75 4.77
CA LEU A 51 -2.32 -6.74 4.17
C LEU A 51 -1.52 -8.00 4.53
N LEU A 52 -1.71 -8.53 5.74
CA LEU A 52 -1.02 -9.72 6.23
C LEU A 52 -1.77 -11.03 5.99
N ILE A 53 -2.90 -11.00 5.29
CA ILE A 53 -3.79 -12.16 5.13
C ILE A 53 -3.01 -13.40 4.67
N ARG A 54 -3.12 -14.48 5.46
CA ARG A 54 -2.48 -15.80 5.24
C ARG A 54 -0.95 -15.78 5.30
N SER A 55 -0.35 -14.65 5.64
CA SER A 55 1.09 -14.43 5.80
C SER A 55 1.44 -14.01 7.23
N GLU A 56 0.58 -14.30 8.20
CA GLU A 56 0.77 -13.94 9.60
C GLU A 56 1.97 -14.69 10.19
N PRO A 57 3.02 -13.99 10.65
CA PRO A 57 4.17 -14.64 11.26
C PRO A 57 3.77 -15.37 12.56
N GLY A 58 4.25 -16.59 12.77
CA GLY A 58 4.07 -17.31 14.03
C GLY A 58 2.71 -18.01 14.22
N SER A 59 1.96 -18.25 13.15
CA SER A 59 0.78 -19.13 13.22
C SER A 59 1.17 -20.56 13.61
N ASN A 60 0.50 -21.13 14.61
CA ASN A 60 0.69 -22.52 15.04
C ASN A 60 -0.03 -23.53 14.12
N THR A 61 -0.88 -23.07 13.20
CA THR A 61 -1.55 -23.92 12.24
C THR A 61 -0.80 -23.91 10.90
N PRO A 62 -0.54 -25.09 10.30
CA PRO A 62 0.05 -25.16 8.97
C PRO A 62 -0.83 -24.41 7.95
N PRO A 63 -0.27 -23.46 7.18
CA PRO A 63 -1.04 -22.74 6.18
C PRO A 63 -1.46 -23.68 5.05
N VAL A 64 -2.77 -23.85 4.87
CA VAL A 64 -3.36 -24.68 3.80
C VAL A 64 -3.71 -23.88 2.54
N THR A 65 -3.71 -22.55 2.63
CA THR A 65 -4.05 -21.67 1.51
C THR A 65 -2.84 -20.83 1.09
N PRO A 66 -2.60 -20.67 -0.22
CA PRO A 66 -1.56 -19.78 -0.70
C PRO A 66 -1.78 -18.35 -0.22
N VAL A 67 -0.65 -17.68 0.04
CA VAL A 67 -0.63 -16.25 0.32
C VAL A 67 -1.01 -15.50 -0.96
N PRO A 68 -1.96 -14.54 -0.93
CA PRO A 68 -2.35 -13.82 -2.14
C PRO A 68 -1.18 -13.11 -2.80
N SER A 69 -1.14 -13.16 -4.14
CA SER A 69 -0.21 -12.34 -4.92
C SER A 69 -0.49 -10.86 -4.73
N LEU A 70 0.49 -10.00 -5.02
CA LEU A 70 0.29 -8.55 -4.97
C LEU A 70 -0.92 -8.10 -5.80
N TYR A 71 -1.10 -8.69 -6.99
CA TYR A 71 -2.25 -8.44 -7.85
C TYR A 71 -3.58 -8.76 -7.14
N THR A 72 -3.71 -9.94 -6.56
CA THR A 72 -4.93 -10.33 -5.84
C THR A 72 -5.12 -9.52 -4.57
N LEU A 73 -4.03 -9.21 -3.85
CA LEU A 73 -4.08 -8.45 -2.61
C LEU A 73 -4.58 -7.02 -2.84
N VAL A 74 -4.09 -6.32 -3.87
CA VAL A 74 -4.58 -4.98 -4.24
C VAL A 74 -6.10 -5.02 -4.44
N ALA A 75 -6.61 -5.96 -5.24
CA ALA A 75 -8.04 -6.08 -5.49
C ALA A 75 -8.82 -6.37 -4.19
N ASN A 76 -8.33 -7.29 -3.34
CA ASN A 76 -8.95 -7.61 -2.07
C ASN A 76 -9.02 -6.39 -1.15
N VAL A 77 -7.92 -5.67 -0.95
CA VAL A 77 -7.88 -4.46 -0.12
C VAL A 77 -8.96 -3.49 -0.55
N HIS A 78 -9.07 -3.19 -1.84
CA HIS A 78 -10.06 -2.25 -2.33
C HIS A 78 -11.50 -2.74 -2.16
N ARG A 79 -11.79 -4.01 -2.45
CA ARG A 79 -13.14 -4.58 -2.24
C ARG A 79 -13.58 -4.56 -0.78
N TYR A 80 -12.67 -4.88 0.14
CA TYR A 80 -12.99 -5.00 1.55
C TYR A 80 -13.03 -3.65 2.27
N MET A 81 -12.28 -2.66 1.79
CA MET A 81 -12.19 -1.34 2.44
C MET A 81 -13.20 -0.32 1.90
N ASP A 82 -13.71 -0.50 0.68
CA ASP A 82 -14.64 0.44 0.06
C ASP A 82 -15.76 -0.31 -0.71
N PRO A 83 -17.03 -0.19 -0.27
CA PRO A 83 -18.18 -0.83 -0.90
C PRO A 83 -18.33 -0.53 -2.40
N LYS A 84 -17.81 0.61 -2.87
CA LYS A 84 -17.81 0.98 -4.30
C LYS A 84 -17.17 -0.10 -5.17
N TYR A 85 -16.16 -0.80 -4.65
CA TYR A 85 -15.37 -1.77 -5.41
C TYR A 85 -15.86 -3.20 -5.23
N ALA A 86 -16.82 -3.46 -4.34
CA ALA A 86 -17.20 -4.81 -3.89
C ALA A 86 -17.60 -5.77 -5.03
N LYS A 87 -18.15 -5.24 -6.13
CA LYS A 87 -18.63 -6.03 -7.28
C LYS A 87 -17.67 -6.05 -8.48
N GLN A 88 -16.58 -5.28 -8.43
CA GLN A 88 -15.64 -5.22 -9.56
C GLN A 88 -14.73 -6.43 -9.57
N ASP A 89 -14.43 -6.96 -10.75
CA ASP A 89 -13.44 -8.03 -10.88
C ASP A 89 -12.00 -7.51 -10.71
N ASN A 90 -11.02 -8.42 -10.66
CA ASN A 90 -9.63 -7.99 -10.43
C ASN A 90 -9.12 -7.14 -11.60
N GLN A 91 -9.45 -7.52 -12.83
CA GLN A 91 -8.95 -6.86 -14.03
C GLN A 91 -9.46 -5.43 -14.10
N GLU A 92 -10.76 -5.23 -13.91
CA GLU A 92 -11.40 -3.91 -13.84
C GLU A 92 -10.77 -3.03 -12.75
N LEU A 93 -10.54 -3.58 -11.55
CA LEU A 93 -9.93 -2.84 -10.45
C LEU A 93 -8.53 -2.36 -10.81
N HIS A 94 -7.69 -3.24 -11.36
CA HIS A 94 -6.31 -2.88 -11.70
C HIS A 94 -6.23 -1.81 -12.80
N GLN A 95 -7.15 -1.85 -13.76
CA GLN A 95 -7.26 -0.80 -14.78
C GLN A 95 -7.68 0.55 -14.17
N ASN A 96 -8.58 0.55 -13.19
CA ASN A 96 -9.13 1.76 -12.59
C ASN A 96 -8.24 2.42 -11.51
N LEU A 97 -7.42 1.63 -10.79
CA LEU A 97 -6.72 2.10 -9.59
C LEU A 97 -5.34 2.74 -9.86
N GLY A 98 -4.89 2.80 -11.13
CA GLY A 98 -3.57 3.34 -11.48
C GLY A 98 -2.43 2.34 -11.34
N GLY A 99 -2.72 1.03 -11.49
CA GLY A 99 -1.75 -0.05 -11.69
C GLY A 99 -0.57 -0.08 -10.72
N THR A 100 0.64 0.13 -11.23
CA THR A 100 1.92 -0.06 -10.54
C THR A 100 2.08 0.81 -9.29
N THR A 101 1.53 2.03 -9.26
CA THR A 101 1.69 2.92 -8.09
C THR A 101 0.93 2.39 -6.87
N VAL A 102 -0.30 1.90 -7.05
CA VAL A 102 -1.07 1.29 -5.95
C VAL A 102 -0.44 -0.02 -5.52
N ALA A 103 0.01 -0.85 -6.47
CA ALA A 103 0.76 -2.07 -6.17
C ALA A 103 2.01 -1.79 -5.32
N ALA A 104 2.80 -0.77 -5.66
CA ALA A 104 3.98 -0.37 -4.88
C ALA A 104 3.62 0.06 -3.45
N ARG A 105 2.53 0.81 -3.26
CA ARG A 105 2.04 1.22 -1.93
C ARG A 105 1.61 0.02 -1.08
N ILE A 106 0.88 -0.92 -1.67
CA ILE A 106 0.45 -2.15 -0.99
C ILE A 106 1.66 -3.02 -0.64
N ALA A 107 2.61 -3.20 -1.55
CA ALA A 107 3.85 -3.94 -1.30
C ALA A 107 4.68 -3.29 -0.18
N PHE A 108 4.84 -1.95 -0.21
CA PHE A 108 5.52 -1.20 0.84
C PHE A 108 4.92 -1.48 2.21
N LEU A 109 3.60 -1.34 2.34
CA LEU A 109 2.90 -1.56 3.62
C LEU A 109 2.99 -3.02 4.07
N ARG A 110 2.75 -3.97 3.16
CA ARG A 110 2.81 -5.41 3.48
C ARG A 110 4.19 -5.82 3.99
N ILE A 111 5.26 -5.45 3.28
CA ILE A 111 6.64 -5.77 3.67
C ILE A 111 6.99 -5.11 5.00
N HIS A 112 6.61 -3.85 5.19
CA HIS A 112 6.90 -3.12 6.43
C HIS A 112 6.20 -3.73 7.63
N LEU A 113 4.91 -4.09 7.49
CA LEU A 113 4.16 -4.78 8.53
C LEU A 113 4.77 -6.17 8.80
N HIS A 114 4.99 -6.97 7.77
CA HIS A 114 5.55 -8.31 7.96
C HIS A 114 6.92 -8.27 8.65
N HIS A 115 7.74 -7.26 8.37
CA HIS A 115 8.99 -7.03 9.09
C HIS A 115 8.79 -6.70 10.57
N GLN A 116 7.83 -5.82 10.91
CA GLN A 116 7.47 -5.49 12.30
C GLN A 116 7.03 -6.75 13.08
N PHE A 117 6.13 -7.56 12.52
CA PHE A 117 5.61 -8.76 13.19
C PHE A 117 6.68 -9.85 13.32
N ARG A 118 7.58 -10.01 12.34
CA ARG A 118 8.76 -10.90 12.48
C ARG A 118 9.70 -10.49 13.61
N GLN A 119 9.72 -9.20 13.97
CA GLN A 119 10.49 -8.68 15.10
C GLN A 119 9.75 -8.75 16.44
N GLY A 120 8.59 -9.41 16.48
CA GLY A 120 7.80 -9.59 17.71
C GLY A 120 6.79 -8.48 17.99
N ALA A 121 6.48 -7.61 17.02
CA ALA A 121 5.37 -6.67 17.19
C ALA A 121 4.03 -7.42 17.25
N HIS A 122 3.18 -7.05 18.20
CA HIS A 122 1.82 -7.61 18.33
C HIS A 122 0.77 -6.80 17.55
N GLU A 123 1.08 -5.56 17.18
CA GLU A 123 0.23 -4.70 16.37
C GLU A 123 1.05 -3.85 15.39
N ALA A 124 0.37 -3.32 14.37
CA ALA A 124 0.97 -2.44 13.38
C ALA A 124 1.47 -1.14 14.02
N ASN A 125 2.77 -0.88 13.94
CA ASN A 125 3.32 0.42 14.32
C ASN A 125 3.26 1.37 13.11
N TRP A 126 2.14 2.08 13.00
CA TRP A 126 1.87 3.04 11.94
C TRP A 126 2.81 4.26 11.98
N GLU A 127 3.25 4.70 13.16
CA GLU A 127 4.16 5.83 13.31
C GLU A 127 5.52 5.57 12.66
N LYS A 128 6.05 4.33 12.79
CA LYS A 128 7.28 3.92 12.09
C LYS A 128 7.12 3.96 10.57
N ILE A 129 5.95 3.54 10.08
CA ILE A 129 5.61 3.59 8.65
C ILE A 129 5.55 5.05 8.18
N ASP A 130 4.86 5.91 8.93
CA ASP A 130 4.71 7.34 8.60
C ASP A 130 6.06 8.06 8.62
N THR A 131 6.91 7.78 9.61
CA THR A 131 8.29 8.32 9.70
C THR A 131 9.12 7.92 8.48
N HIS A 132 8.99 6.66 8.02
CA HIS A 132 9.68 6.20 6.82
C HIS A 132 9.14 6.93 5.58
N LEU A 133 7.82 7.03 5.41
CA LEU A 133 7.20 7.75 4.31
C LEU A 133 7.62 9.23 4.28
N GLU A 134 7.71 9.88 5.45
CA GLU A 134 8.20 11.26 5.56
C GLU A 134 9.64 11.38 5.07
N SER A 135 10.51 10.45 5.48
CA SER A 135 11.90 10.43 5.02
C SER A 135 12.03 10.28 3.50
N LEU A 136 11.10 9.55 2.87
CA LEU A 136 11.06 9.35 1.41
C LEU A 136 10.63 10.61 0.65
N ARG A 137 9.93 11.56 1.27
CA ARG A 137 9.52 12.82 0.62
C ARG A 137 10.72 13.67 0.21
N SER A 138 11.82 13.59 0.96
CA SER A 138 13.08 14.29 0.65
C SER A 138 13.95 13.60 -0.41
N LYS A 139 13.53 12.44 -0.93
CA LYS A 139 14.32 11.65 -1.89
C LYS A 139 13.95 11.98 -3.34
N SER A 140 14.90 11.75 -4.25
CA SER A 140 14.69 11.95 -5.68
C SER A 140 13.64 10.99 -6.24
N GLN A 141 13.08 11.32 -7.40
CA GLN A 141 12.12 10.46 -8.09
C GLN A 141 12.72 9.07 -8.38
N ASN A 142 13.92 9.00 -8.96
CA ASN A 142 14.61 7.74 -9.25
C ASN A 142 14.81 6.88 -7.98
N TYR A 143 15.06 7.50 -6.83
CA TYR A 143 15.17 6.76 -5.56
C TYR A 143 13.84 6.13 -5.15
N ARG A 144 12.73 6.86 -5.27
CA ARG A 144 11.39 6.37 -4.95
C ARG A 144 10.95 5.27 -5.92
N ASP A 145 11.24 5.43 -7.20
CA ASP A 145 10.93 4.42 -8.22
C ASP A 145 11.78 3.15 -8.04
N ALA A 146 13.06 3.32 -7.67
CA ALA A 146 13.93 2.20 -7.37
C ALA A 146 13.43 1.39 -6.18
N LEU A 147 13.01 2.09 -5.10
CA LEU A 147 12.38 1.46 -3.96
C LEU A 147 11.09 0.74 -4.34
N ALA A 148 10.20 1.39 -5.11
CA ALA A 148 8.95 0.80 -5.57
C ALA A 148 9.19 -0.51 -6.36
N SER A 149 10.14 -0.49 -7.30
CA SER A 149 10.52 -1.66 -8.08
C SER A 149 11.05 -2.79 -7.19
N LEU A 150 11.96 -2.49 -6.27
CA LEU A 150 12.54 -3.48 -5.36
C LEU A 150 11.49 -4.12 -4.45
N LEU A 151 10.52 -3.33 -3.97
CA LEU A 151 9.45 -3.82 -3.11
C LEU A 151 8.48 -4.72 -3.87
N ILE A 152 8.12 -4.37 -5.11
CA ILE A 152 7.27 -5.21 -5.96
C ILE A 152 7.97 -6.54 -6.25
N GLU A 153 9.25 -6.51 -6.64
CA GLU A 153 10.04 -7.72 -6.89
C GLU A 153 10.16 -8.60 -5.64
N LEU A 154 10.39 -7.98 -4.48
CA LEU A 154 10.45 -8.69 -3.21
C LEU A 154 9.11 -9.33 -2.84
N ASP A 155 8.00 -8.59 -2.95
CA ASP A 155 6.65 -9.10 -2.67
C ASP A 155 6.32 -10.28 -3.60
N GLN A 156 6.57 -10.16 -4.91
CA GLN A 156 6.35 -11.24 -5.87
C GLN A 156 7.20 -12.48 -5.58
N ARG A 157 8.45 -12.30 -5.13
CA ARG A 157 9.32 -13.41 -4.75
C ARG A 157 8.82 -14.16 -3.52
N LEU A 158 8.23 -13.45 -2.56
CA LEU A 158 7.75 -14.03 -1.30
C LEU A 158 6.31 -14.58 -1.44
N TRP A 159 5.43 -13.83 -2.07
CA TRP A 159 4.00 -14.06 -2.09
C TRP A 159 3.49 -13.97 -3.52
N ASN A 160 3.72 -15.05 -4.28
CA ASN A 160 3.36 -15.13 -5.70
C ASN A 160 1.93 -15.64 -5.96
N GLY A 161 1.12 -15.89 -4.93
CA GLY A 161 -0.22 -16.48 -5.08
C GLY A 161 -0.24 -18.01 -5.17
N LYS A 162 0.92 -18.68 -5.18
CA LYS A 162 1.05 -20.14 -5.33
C LYS A 162 1.66 -20.80 -4.09
N THR A 163 2.44 -20.06 -3.31
CA THR A 163 3.10 -20.57 -2.10
C THR A 163 2.33 -20.18 -0.83
N THR A 164 2.34 -21.11 0.12
CA THR A 164 1.89 -20.92 1.49
C THR A 164 2.99 -20.21 2.31
N ALA A 165 2.63 -19.60 3.45
CA ALA A 165 3.57 -18.74 4.20
C ALA A 165 4.80 -19.49 4.74
N ASP A 166 4.65 -20.75 5.14
CA ASP A 166 5.71 -21.64 5.64
C ASP A 166 6.85 -21.80 4.62
N LYS A 167 6.52 -21.86 3.32
CA LYS A 167 7.51 -21.95 2.23
C LYS A 167 8.38 -20.72 2.10
N THR A 168 8.03 -19.60 2.74
CA THR A 168 8.82 -18.37 2.73
C THR A 168 9.30 -17.94 4.11
N ALA A 169 8.89 -18.64 5.17
CA ALA A 169 9.26 -18.33 6.54
C ALA A 169 10.77 -18.44 6.79
N HIS A 170 11.43 -19.38 6.13
CA HIS A 170 12.87 -19.58 6.21
C HIS A 170 13.69 -18.55 5.42
N LEU A 171 13.05 -17.78 4.53
CA LEU A 171 13.75 -16.79 3.74
C LEU A 171 14.18 -15.62 4.64
N ASN A 172 15.48 -15.37 4.68
CA ASN A 172 16.02 -14.17 5.28
C ASN A 172 15.84 -13.01 4.29
N TYR A 173 14.99 -12.06 4.65
CA TYR A 173 14.81 -10.83 3.91
C TYR A 173 14.55 -9.70 4.89
N GLY A 174 15.08 -8.53 4.54
CA GLY A 174 14.80 -7.28 5.23
C GLY A 174 14.11 -6.29 4.29
N PHE A 175 13.79 -5.13 4.83
CA PHE A 175 13.44 -3.98 4.00
C PHE A 175 14.66 -3.57 3.14
N PRO A 176 14.49 -3.17 1.86
CA PRO A 176 15.60 -2.72 1.02
C PRO A 176 16.48 -1.67 1.70
N THR A 177 17.79 -1.87 1.74
CA THR A 177 18.71 -0.93 2.39
C THR A 177 18.93 0.30 1.52
N LYS A 178 19.34 1.42 2.15
CA LYS A 178 19.64 2.65 1.40
C LYS A 178 20.65 2.43 0.27
N ALA A 179 21.66 1.58 0.50
CA ALA A 179 22.67 1.26 -0.51
C ALA A 179 22.08 0.53 -1.73
N VAL A 180 21.24 -0.49 -1.49
CA VAL A 180 20.58 -1.24 -2.58
C VAL A 180 19.63 -0.35 -3.37
N ILE A 181 18.88 0.52 -2.69
CA ILE A 181 17.97 1.47 -3.35
C ILE A 181 18.77 2.46 -4.19
N SER A 182 19.85 3.05 -3.65
CA SER A 182 20.70 4.00 -4.39
C SER A 182 21.36 3.36 -5.61
N ALA A 183 21.83 2.11 -5.51
CA ALA A 183 22.40 1.38 -6.64
C ALA A 183 21.36 1.17 -7.76
N ARG A 184 20.14 0.75 -7.40
CA ARG A 184 19.02 0.60 -8.34
C ARG A 184 18.58 1.94 -8.94
N ALA A 185 18.61 3.02 -8.15
CA ALA A 185 18.27 4.36 -8.65
C ALA A 185 19.32 4.86 -9.66
N ALA A 186 20.60 4.56 -9.45
CA ALA A 186 21.67 4.92 -10.37
C ALA A 186 21.54 4.20 -11.72
N SER A 187 21.08 2.93 -11.74
CA SER A 187 20.87 2.20 -13.00
C SER A 187 19.78 2.84 -13.87
N PHE A 188 18.81 3.54 -13.29
CA PHE A 188 17.77 4.25 -14.06
C PHE A 188 18.31 5.50 -14.76
N SER A 189 19.33 6.15 -14.18
CA SER A 189 20.01 7.29 -14.80
C SER A 189 21.04 6.88 -15.85
N ALA A 190 21.51 5.63 -15.81
CA ALA A 190 22.56 5.10 -16.68
C ALA A 190 22.02 4.41 -17.95
N THR A 191 20.74 4.62 -18.31
CA THR A 191 20.17 4.12 -19.57
C THR A 191 20.02 5.30 -20.55
N PRO A 192 20.98 5.57 -21.44
CA PRO A 192 20.77 6.46 -22.58
C PRO A 192 19.97 5.77 -23.69
N GLN A 193 19.24 6.62 -24.41
CA GLN A 193 18.42 6.37 -25.59
C GLN A 193 19.24 5.72 -26.73
N GLU A 194 19.31 4.40 -26.80
CA GLU A 194 19.77 3.66 -27.99
C GLU A 194 18.55 3.19 -28.80
N ALA A 195 17.98 4.10 -29.59
CA ALA A 195 17.26 3.77 -30.81
C ALA A 195 17.17 5.04 -31.66
N GLU A 196 17.47 4.87 -32.94
CA GLU A 196 17.49 5.87 -34.03
C GLU A 196 18.83 6.61 -34.19
N ASP A 197 19.73 6.02 -34.97
CA ASP A 197 20.04 6.67 -36.25
C ASP A 197 20.14 5.64 -37.38
N HIS A 198 19.53 6.03 -38.49
CA HIS A 198 19.43 5.34 -39.76
C HIS A 198 20.81 5.16 -40.40
N ASP A 199 21.05 4.01 -41.05
CA ASP A 199 21.76 4.07 -42.33
C ASP A 199 21.19 3.05 -43.32
N GLN A 200 20.48 3.57 -44.32
CA GLN A 200 20.04 2.83 -45.49
C GLN A 200 21.17 2.78 -46.53
N PRO A 201 21.25 1.74 -47.36
CA PRO A 201 22.35 1.56 -48.30
C PRO A 201 22.26 2.57 -49.46
N ASN A 202 23.36 3.30 -49.68
CA ASN A 202 23.48 4.24 -50.79
C ASN A 202 23.59 3.48 -52.11
N ASN A 203 22.51 3.53 -52.91
CA ASN A 203 22.47 3.08 -54.29
C ASN A 203 22.63 4.30 -55.20
N THR A 204 23.78 4.44 -55.85
CA THR A 204 23.91 5.30 -57.04
C THR A 204 24.68 4.55 -58.10
N GLY A 205 23.94 4.04 -59.09
CA GLY A 205 24.51 3.61 -60.35
C GLY A 205 24.83 4.81 -61.24
N ARG A 206 26.01 4.79 -61.86
CA ARG A 206 26.20 5.16 -63.25
C ARG A 206 27.44 4.48 -63.82
#